data_AF-A0A2E5XF88-F1
#
_entry.id   AF-A0A2E5XF88-F1
#
_cell.length_a   1.000
_cell.length_b   1.000
_cell.length_c   1.000
_cell.angle_alpha   90.00
_cell.angle_beta   90.00
_cell.angle_gamma   90.00
#
_symmetry.space_group_name_H-M   'P 1'
#
loop_
_entity.id
_entity.type
_entity.pdbx_description
1 polymer ?
#
loop_
_entity_poly.entity_id
_entity_poly.type
_entity_poly.pdbx_seq_one_letter_code
_entity_poly.pdbx_strand_id
1 'polypeptide(L)'
;MTYLPCLQRPGWLVGAEADTRDPPPESTHAGLRALYGCAPGDWKPRLYLVPENTAHGDLIDFFEVGSASAVRHGWDQRETLDLIASTLNSVTEIIPGSIELATSGRLRFRFWRHMRLDELEEIERVYASGRIDDYQAGLELYLHNGLSGSSLLHDVRESGLLHLQWS
;
A
#
# COMPACT_ATOMS: atom_id res chain seq x y z
N MET A 1 -21.62 -6.64 10.68
CA MET A 1 -21.04 -7.15 9.43
C MET A 1 -20.58 -8.57 9.71
N THR A 2 -20.87 -9.54 8.84
CA THR A 2 -20.44 -10.94 9.05
C THR A 2 -19.06 -11.13 8.44
N TYR A 3 -18.15 -11.74 9.19
CA TYR A 3 -16.80 -12.05 8.75
C TYR A 3 -16.58 -13.56 8.69
N LEU A 4 -15.82 -14.01 7.70
CA LEU A 4 -15.42 -15.41 7.53
C LEU A 4 -13.90 -15.54 7.63
N PRO A 5 -13.37 -16.66 8.17
CA PRO A 5 -11.93 -16.91 8.16
C PRO A 5 -11.36 -16.88 6.74
N CYS A 6 -10.22 -16.23 6.56
CA CYS A 6 -9.46 -16.34 5.33
C CYS A 6 -8.80 -17.72 5.25
N LEU A 7 -9.11 -18.50 4.21
CA LEU A 7 -8.63 -19.88 4.07
C LEU A 7 -7.09 -19.97 3.99
N GLN A 8 -6.46 -18.99 3.36
CA GLN A 8 -5.01 -18.92 3.15
C GLN A 8 -4.25 -18.33 4.35
N ARG A 9 -4.94 -17.54 5.18
CA ARG A 9 -4.38 -16.90 6.39
C ARG A 9 -5.37 -17.09 7.56
N PRO A 10 -5.32 -18.20 8.30
CA PRO A 10 -6.34 -18.56 9.29
C PRO A 10 -6.57 -17.55 10.44
N GLY A 11 -5.64 -16.62 10.66
CA GLY A 11 -5.79 -15.52 11.63
C GLY A 11 -6.44 -14.25 11.07
N TRP A 12 -6.76 -14.23 9.77
CA TRP A 12 -7.38 -13.09 9.11
C TRP A 12 -8.86 -13.37 8.87
N LEU A 13 -9.65 -12.29 8.86
CA LEU A 13 -11.07 -12.37 8.59
C LEU A 13 -11.41 -11.56 7.34
N VAL A 14 -12.36 -12.05 6.55
CA VAL A 14 -12.81 -11.42 5.30
C VAL A 14 -14.29 -11.11 5.39
N GLY A 15 -14.63 -9.86 5.12
CA GLY A 15 -15.99 -9.34 5.10
C GLY A 15 -16.60 -9.31 3.70
N ALA A 16 -17.63 -8.48 3.53
CA ALA A 16 -18.29 -8.26 2.25
C ALA A 16 -17.43 -7.37 1.31
N GLU A 17 -17.87 -7.29 0.05
CA GLU A 17 -17.40 -6.26 -0.89
C GLU A 17 -17.55 -4.88 -0.25
N ALA A 18 -16.60 -4.00 -0.52
CA ALA A 18 -16.57 -2.67 0.08
C ALA A 18 -16.21 -1.59 -0.95
N ASP A 19 -16.77 -0.41 -0.73
CA ASP A 19 -16.34 0.81 -1.39
C ASP A 19 -15.06 1.32 -0.72
N THR A 20 -14.01 1.51 -1.52
CA THR A 20 -12.67 1.88 -1.03
C THR A 20 -12.41 3.38 -1.08
N ARG A 21 -13.42 4.21 -1.41
CA ARG A 21 -13.29 5.67 -1.45
C ARG A 21 -13.02 6.25 -0.06
N ASP A 22 -13.71 5.73 0.94
CA ASP A 22 -13.52 6.10 2.35
C ASP A 22 -12.35 5.33 2.98
N PRO A 23 -11.82 5.75 4.15
CA PRO A 23 -10.93 4.92 4.95
C PRO A 23 -11.63 3.66 5.46
N PRO A 24 -10.90 2.55 5.69
CA PRO A 24 -11.46 1.39 6.37
C PRO A 24 -12.06 1.79 7.72
N PRO A 25 -13.22 1.23 8.11
CA PRO A 25 -13.78 1.49 9.42
C PRO A 25 -12.85 0.96 10.51
N GLU A 26 -12.85 1.59 11.68
CA GLU A 26 -12.15 1.03 12.84
C GLU A 26 -12.68 -0.38 13.16
N SER A 27 -11.74 -1.29 13.45
CA SER A 27 -12.09 -2.66 13.80
C SER A 27 -12.68 -2.72 15.20
N THR A 28 -13.79 -3.45 15.35
CA THR A 28 -14.36 -3.79 16.66
C THR A 28 -13.77 -5.06 17.25
N HIS A 29 -12.87 -5.74 16.52
CA HIS A 29 -12.19 -6.95 16.95
C HIS A 29 -10.83 -6.61 17.56
N ALA A 30 -10.65 -6.92 18.84
CA ALA A 30 -9.41 -6.65 19.56
C ALA A 30 -8.19 -7.32 18.90
N GLY A 31 -7.11 -6.54 18.70
CA GLY A 31 -5.86 -7.01 18.09
C GLY A 31 -5.91 -7.20 16.58
N LEU A 32 -7.03 -6.84 15.92
CA LEU A 32 -7.17 -6.83 14.47
C LEU A 32 -7.41 -5.41 13.99
N ARG A 33 -6.77 -5.04 12.88
CA ARG A 33 -7.02 -3.80 12.13
C ARG A 33 -7.75 -4.09 10.83
N ALA A 34 -8.54 -3.12 10.37
CA ALA A 34 -9.24 -3.21 9.10
C ALA A 34 -8.41 -2.63 7.95
N LEU A 35 -8.48 -3.26 6.78
CA LEU A 35 -7.98 -2.71 5.51
C LEU A 35 -8.84 -3.19 4.36
N TYR A 36 -8.88 -2.44 3.27
CA TYR A 36 -9.48 -2.89 2.03
C TYR A 36 -8.46 -3.71 1.24
N GLY A 37 -8.89 -4.87 0.77
CA GLY A 37 -8.04 -5.83 0.07
C GLY A 37 -8.73 -6.41 -1.14
N CYS A 38 -7.96 -6.78 -2.17
CA CYS A 38 -8.45 -7.62 -3.26
C CYS A 38 -7.46 -8.77 -3.43
N ALA A 39 -7.75 -9.91 -2.79
CA ALA A 39 -6.87 -11.07 -2.85
C ALA A 39 -7.05 -11.83 -4.18
N PRO A 40 -6.11 -12.72 -4.55
CA PRO A 40 -6.26 -13.58 -5.71
C PRO A 40 -7.58 -14.37 -5.66
N GLY A 41 -8.43 -14.17 -6.66
CA GLY A 41 -9.76 -14.80 -6.77
C GLY A 41 -10.92 -13.92 -6.29
N ASP A 42 -10.66 -12.78 -5.64
CA ASP A 42 -11.70 -11.78 -5.41
C ASP A 42 -12.00 -11.01 -6.71
N TRP A 43 -13.29 -10.75 -6.95
CA TRP A 43 -13.75 -9.99 -8.10
C TRP A 43 -13.74 -8.48 -7.87
N LYS A 44 -13.74 -8.07 -6.60
CA LYS A 44 -13.78 -6.68 -6.14
C LYS A 44 -13.10 -6.55 -4.78
N PRO A 45 -12.67 -5.32 -4.41
CA PRO A 45 -12.18 -5.07 -3.06
C PRO A 45 -13.19 -5.45 -1.98
N ARG A 46 -12.68 -6.03 -0.90
CA ARG A 46 -13.43 -6.46 0.29
C ARG A 46 -12.77 -5.88 1.53
N LEU A 47 -13.52 -5.88 2.63
CA LEU A 47 -12.97 -5.52 3.93
C LEU A 47 -12.26 -6.73 4.55
N TYR A 48 -10.98 -6.57 4.89
CA TYR A 48 -10.18 -7.54 5.63
C TYR A 48 -9.93 -7.05 7.05
N LEU A 49 -9.99 -7.97 8.01
CA LEU A 49 -9.45 -7.77 9.36
C LEU A 49 -8.21 -8.62 9.50
N VAL A 50 -7.08 -7.97 9.76
CA VAL A 50 -5.77 -8.61 9.88
C VAL A 50 -5.16 -8.31 11.25
N PRO A 51 -4.33 -9.18 11.82
CA PRO A 51 -3.60 -8.85 13.05
C PRO A 51 -2.86 -7.51 12.93
N GLU A 52 -2.93 -6.68 13.96
CA GLU A 52 -2.32 -5.34 13.96
C GLU A 52 -0.82 -5.38 13.69
N ASN A 53 -0.15 -6.43 14.16
CA ASN A 53 1.29 -6.68 13.98
C ASN A 53 1.65 -7.39 12.67
N THR A 54 0.70 -7.55 11.74
CA THR A 54 0.97 -8.14 10.41
C THR A 54 1.97 -7.26 9.66
N ALA A 55 3.11 -7.86 9.27
CA ALA A 55 4.16 -7.15 8.54
C ALA A 55 3.68 -6.66 7.17
N HIS A 56 4.24 -5.56 6.68
CA HIS A 56 3.91 -5.04 5.35
C HIS A 56 4.20 -6.05 4.24
N GLY A 57 5.31 -6.79 4.34
CA GLY A 57 5.65 -7.85 3.39
C GLY A 57 4.57 -8.93 3.30
N ASP A 58 3.99 -9.35 4.43
CA ASP A 58 2.89 -10.34 4.42
C ASP A 58 1.64 -9.82 3.70
N LEU A 59 1.32 -8.53 3.85
CA LEU A 59 0.20 -7.90 3.15
C LEU A 59 0.48 -7.76 1.66
N ILE A 60 1.68 -7.28 1.31
CA ILE A 60 2.13 -7.09 -0.07
C ILE A 60 2.12 -8.44 -0.82
N ASP A 61 2.69 -9.48 -0.21
CA ASP A 61 2.71 -10.82 -0.77
C ASP A 61 1.30 -11.39 -0.93
N PHE A 62 0.43 -11.25 0.08
CA PHE A 62 -0.92 -11.81 0.05
C PHE A 62 -1.83 -11.15 -0.98
N PHE A 63 -1.76 -9.82 -1.12
CA PHE A 63 -2.55 -9.06 -2.09
C PHE A 63 -1.85 -8.90 -3.45
N GLU A 64 -0.68 -9.52 -3.61
CA GLU A 64 0.17 -9.47 -4.81
C GLU A 64 0.44 -8.04 -5.30
N VAL A 65 0.66 -7.10 -4.38
CA VAL A 65 0.74 -5.67 -4.69
C VAL A 65 1.86 -5.39 -5.71
N GLY A 66 1.52 -4.79 -6.84
CA GLY A 66 2.44 -4.48 -7.94
C GLY A 66 2.57 -5.57 -9.00
N SER A 67 1.96 -6.74 -8.82
CA SER A 67 2.00 -7.82 -9.80
C SER A 67 1.33 -7.47 -11.13
N ALA A 68 0.36 -6.53 -11.11
CA ALA A 68 -0.35 -6.09 -12.31
C ALA A 68 0.60 -5.51 -13.38
N SER A 69 1.54 -4.65 -12.98
CA SER A 69 2.53 -4.08 -13.90
C SER A 69 3.73 -5.01 -14.14
N ALA A 70 4.12 -5.82 -13.15
CA ALA A 70 5.24 -6.75 -13.29
C ALA A 70 5.05 -7.72 -14.46
N VAL A 71 3.86 -8.31 -14.58
CA VAL A 71 3.51 -9.20 -15.70
C VAL A 71 3.56 -8.46 -17.04
N ARG A 72 3.10 -7.21 -17.08
CA ARG A 72 3.03 -6.40 -18.30
C ARG A 72 4.41 -5.98 -18.81
N HIS A 73 5.31 -5.59 -17.90
CA HIS A 73 6.63 -5.07 -18.23
C HIS A 73 7.73 -6.15 -18.21
N GLY A 74 7.37 -7.41 -17.91
CA GLY A 74 8.32 -8.52 -17.85
C GLY A 74 9.27 -8.44 -16.66
N TRP A 75 8.88 -7.74 -15.59
CA TRP A 75 9.64 -7.72 -14.34
C TRP A 75 9.43 -9.01 -13.58
N ASP A 76 10.44 -9.42 -12.81
CA ASP A 76 10.27 -10.54 -11.90
C ASP A 76 9.26 -10.14 -10.79
N GLN A 77 8.22 -10.96 -10.63
CA GLN A 77 7.14 -10.69 -9.70
C GLN A 77 7.66 -10.72 -8.25
N ARG A 78 8.56 -11.65 -7.91
CA ARG A 78 9.07 -11.76 -6.55
C ARG A 78 9.97 -10.59 -6.22
N GLU A 79 10.88 -10.22 -7.12
CA GLU A 79 11.73 -9.04 -6.95
C GLU A 79 10.89 -7.77 -6.80
N THR A 80 9.78 -7.66 -7.55
CA THR A 80 8.86 -6.52 -7.43
C THR A 80 8.17 -6.46 -6.07
N LEU A 81 7.66 -7.58 -5.57
CA LEU A 81 7.05 -7.65 -4.24
C LEU A 81 8.05 -7.31 -3.12
N ASP A 82 9.25 -7.88 -3.18
CA ASP A 82 10.33 -7.63 -2.23
C ASP A 82 10.77 -6.16 -2.25
N LEU A 83 10.82 -5.56 -3.44
CA LEU A 83 11.13 -4.14 -3.61
C LEU A 83 10.09 -3.24 -2.96
N ILE A 84 8.81 -3.49 -3.21
CA ILE A 84 7.70 -2.69 -2.65
C ILE A 84 7.69 -2.83 -1.13
N ALA A 85 7.91 -4.04 -0.60
CA ALA A 85 7.97 -4.28 0.84
C ALA A 85 9.15 -3.56 1.49
N SER A 86 10.35 -3.67 0.91
CA SER A 86 11.55 -2.98 1.39
C SER A 86 11.37 -1.45 1.38
N THR A 87 10.80 -0.92 0.30
CA THR A 87 10.56 0.52 0.13
C THR A 87 9.57 1.01 1.17
N LEU A 88 8.44 0.32 1.34
CA LEU A 88 7.43 0.73 2.31
C LEU A 88 7.93 0.62 3.77
N ASN A 89 8.76 -0.37 4.07
CA ASN A 89 9.43 -0.46 5.37
C ASN A 89 10.35 0.74 5.62
N SER A 90 11.18 1.11 4.63
CA SER A 90 12.06 2.29 4.73
C SER A 90 11.25 3.58 4.93
N VAL A 91 10.12 3.73 4.23
CA VAL A 91 9.20 4.86 4.42
C VAL A 91 8.59 4.87 5.82
N THR A 92 8.22 3.69 6.35
CA THR A 92 7.62 3.54 7.68
C THR A 92 8.60 3.87 8.81
N GLU A 93 9.90 3.64 8.61
CA GLU A 93 10.95 4.04 9.55
C GLU A 93 11.07 5.57 9.70
N ILE A 94 10.82 6.31 8.62
CA ILE A 94 10.81 7.79 8.63
C ILE A 94 9.53 8.29 9.31
N ILE A 95 8.37 7.81 8.87
CA ILE A 95 7.08 8.18 9.43
C ILE A 95 6.14 6.96 9.48
N PRO A 96 5.73 6.54 10.70
CA PRO A 96 4.83 5.41 10.85
C PRO A 96 3.45 5.66 10.22
N GLY A 97 2.85 4.56 9.77
CA GLY A 97 1.54 4.58 9.15
C GLY A 97 0.96 3.17 9.00
N SER A 98 -0.12 3.07 8.26
CA SER A 98 -0.81 1.82 8.00
C SER A 98 -1.34 1.74 6.56
N ILE A 99 -1.19 0.57 5.95
CA ILE A 99 -1.89 0.22 4.71
C ILE A 99 -3.40 0.22 4.95
N GLU A 100 -4.12 0.99 4.13
CA GLU A 100 -5.58 1.06 4.10
C GLU A 100 -6.20 0.33 2.91
N LEU A 101 -5.46 0.24 1.81
CA LEU A 101 -5.88 -0.44 0.59
C LEU A 101 -4.67 -1.22 0.06
N ALA A 102 -4.86 -2.49 -0.26
CA ALA A 102 -3.88 -3.31 -0.96
C ALA A 102 -4.57 -4.16 -2.03
N THR A 103 -4.18 -3.95 -3.28
CA THR A 103 -4.58 -4.77 -4.44
C THR A 103 -3.37 -4.99 -5.33
N SER A 104 -3.46 -5.91 -6.28
CA SER A 104 -2.38 -6.18 -7.23
C SER A 104 -1.92 -4.97 -8.05
N GLY A 105 -2.76 -3.94 -8.18
CA GLY A 105 -2.46 -2.73 -8.94
C GLY A 105 -2.42 -1.44 -8.11
N ARG A 106 -2.74 -1.47 -6.81
CA ARG A 106 -2.85 -0.25 -5.98
C ARG A 106 -2.49 -0.51 -4.53
N LEU A 107 -1.82 0.46 -3.92
CA LEU A 107 -1.60 0.53 -2.48
C LEU A 107 -1.90 1.94 -1.96
N ARG A 108 -2.68 2.03 -0.89
CA ARG A 108 -2.91 3.29 -0.16
C ARG A 108 -2.35 3.15 1.25
N PHE A 109 -1.41 4.00 1.61
CA PHE A 109 -0.80 4.04 2.93
C PHE A 109 -1.12 5.36 3.62
N ARG A 110 -1.61 5.29 4.85
CA ARG A 110 -1.94 6.47 5.67
C ARG A 110 -0.91 6.66 6.77
N PHE A 111 -0.29 7.83 6.81
CA PHE A 111 0.61 8.20 7.91
C PHE A 111 -0.20 8.57 9.16
N TRP A 112 0.31 8.24 10.35
CA TRP A 112 -0.39 8.50 11.61
C TRP A 112 -0.40 9.97 12.02
N ARG A 113 0.46 10.78 11.40
CA ARG A 113 0.56 12.22 11.66
C ARG A 113 0.87 12.97 10.39
N HIS A 114 0.77 14.29 10.48
CA HIS A 114 1.21 15.17 9.42
C HIS A 114 2.73 15.05 9.22
N MET A 115 3.11 15.01 7.96
CA MET A 115 4.49 14.87 7.51
C MET A 115 5.19 16.23 7.55
N ARG A 116 6.41 16.26 8.08
CA ARG A 116 7.28 17.46 8.00
C ARG A 116 7.99 17.51 6.65
N LEU A 117 8.52 18.68 6.30
CA LEU A 117 9.21 18.87 5.02
C LEU A 117 10.51 18.04 4.92
N ASP A 118 11.28 17.96 6.00
CA ASP A 118 12.50 17.14 6.08
C ASP A 118 12.21 15.65 5.88
N GLU A 119 11.07 15.18 6.41
CA GLU A 119 10.63 13.78 6.25
C GLU A 119 10.19 13.48 4.82
N LEU A 120 9.54 14.43 4.15
CA LEU A 120 9.18 14.32 2.74
C LEU A 120 10.45 14.16 1.88
N GLU A 121 11.46 14.99 2.12
CA GLU A 121 12.75 14.91 1.42
C GLU A 121 13.49 13.59 1.71
N GLU A 122 13.34 13.01 2.90
CA GLU A 122 13.87 11.67 3.21
C GLU A 122 13.15 10.57 2.45
N ILE A 123 11.81 10.61 2.38
CA ILE A 123 11.02 9.65 1.62
C ILE A 123 11.37 9.75 0.13
N GLU A 124 11.48 10.95 -0.42
CA GLU A 124 11.90 11.15 -1.82
C GLU A 124 13.29 10.56 -2.08
N ARG A 125 14.20 10.64 -1.11
CA ARG A 125 15.53 9.98 -1.21
C ARG A 125 15.46 8.46 -1.23
N VAL A 126 14.47 7.84 -0.56
CA VAL A 126 14.26 6.39 -0.65
C VAL A 126 13.98 6.00 -2.11
N TYR A 127 13.06 6.73 -2.76
CA TYR A 127 12.71 6.50 -4.17
C TYR A 127 13.82 6.90 -5.14
N ALA A 128 14.50 8.03 -4.90
CA ALA A 128 15.58 8.54 -5.74
C ALA A 128 16.93 7.80 -5.59
N SER A 129 17.00 6.72 -4.80
CA SER A 129 18.24 5.98 -4.53
C SER A 129 18.86 5.31 -5.77
N GLY A 130 18.24 5.43 -6.95
CA GLY A 130 18.74 4.93 -8.23
C GLY A 130 18.71 3.42 -8.36
N ARG A 131 18.13 2.73 -7.37
CA ARG A 131 17.95 1.28 -7.34
C ARG A 131 16.57 0.84 -7.84
N ILE A 132 15.68 1.80 -8.07
CA ILE A 132 14.26 1.57 -8.30
C ILE A 132 13.83 2.42 -9.49
N ASP A 133 13.17 1.78 -10.45
CA ASP A 133 12.41 2.49 -11.49
C ASP A 133 11.13 3.05 -10.86
N ASP A 134 10.81 4.32 -11.11
CA ASP A 134 9.66 4.99 -10.52
C ASP A 134 8.33 4.28 -10.83
N TYR A 135 8.20 3.64 -12.02
CA TYR A 135 7.04 2.83 -12.38
C TYR A 135 7.01 1.53 -11.55
N GLN A 136 8.16 0.90 -11.32
CA GLN A 136 8.25 -0.30 -10.48
C GLN A 136 7.94 0.01 -9.00
N ALA A 137 8.28 1.22 -8.53
CA ALA A 137 7.89 1.75 -7.22
C ALA A 137 6.39 2.10 -7.11
N GLY A 138 5.65 2.10 -8.20
CA GLY A 138 4.23 2.48 -8.23
C GLY A 138 4.00 3.98 -8.16
N LEU A 139 4.97 4.81 -8.57
CA LEU A 139 4.85 6.27 -8.55
C LEU A 139 4.17 6.84 -9.79
N GLU A 140 3.54 6.00 -10.63
CA GLU A 140 2.87 6.39 -11.88
C GLU A 140 1.93 7.59 -11.69
N LEU A 141 1.14 7.59 -10.62
CA LEU A 141 0.19 8.67 -10.32
C LEU A 141 0.90 10.02 -10.15
N TYR A 142 2.08 10.04 -9.53
CA TYR A 142 2.84 11.26 -9.24
C TYR A 142 3.65 11.71 -10.45
N LEU A 143 4.15 10.79 -11.26
CA LEU A 143 4.84 11.11 -12.51
C LEU A 143 3.90 11.80 -13.52
N HIS A 144 2.64 11.37 -13.58
CA HIS A 144 1.66 11.93 -14.52
C HIS A 144 1.02 13.23 -14.04
N ASN A 145 0.90 13.43 -12.72
CA ASN A 145 0.24 14.59 -12.13
C ASN A 145 1.21 15.61 -11.51
N GLY A 146 2.51 15.31 -11.49
CA GLY A 146 3.55 16.17 -10.93
C GLY A 146 3.57 17.53 -11.62
N LEU A 147 3.22 18.57 -10.87
CA LEU A 147 3.41 19.96 -11.28
C LEU A 147 4.91 20.20 -11.46
N SER A 148 5.28 20.72 -12.63
CA SER A 148 6.65 21.09 -12.96
C SER A 148 7.23 22.07 -11.94
N GLY A 149 8.03 21.56 -10.99
CA GLY A 149 8.86 22.37 -10.08
C GLY A 149 8.61 22.18 -8.57
N SER A 150 7.58 21.45 -8.14
CA SER A 150 7.39 21.04 -6.74
C SER A 150 7.80 19.57 -6.53
N SER A 151 8.19 19.21 -5.31
CA SER A 151 8.46 17.83 -4.86
C SER A 151 7.47 16.81 -5.44
N LEU A 152 7.96 15.64 -5.87
CA LEU A 152 7.17 14.57 -6.50
C LEU A 152 6.01 14.12 -5.60
N LEU A 153 6.25 14.18 -4.29
CA LEU A 153 5.32 13.73 -3.25
C LEU A 153 4.66 14.91 -2.51
N HIS A 154 4.63 16.11 -3.09
CA HIS A 154 4.03 17.29 -2.47
C HIS A 154 2.62 17.03 -1.89
N ASP A 155 1.75 16.37 -2.67
CA ASP A 155 0.36 16.07 -2.27
C ASP A 155 0.28 15.06 -1.10
N VAL A 156 1.31 14.23 -0.93
CA VAL A 156 1.42 13.28 0.18
C VAL A 156 1.56 14.02 1.50
N ARG A 157 2.32 15.12 1.50
CA ARG A 157 2.51 15.96 2.69
C ARG A 157 1.19 16.59 3.14
N GLU A 158 0.37 17.05 2.20
CA GLU A 158 -0.91 17.71 2.51
C GLU A 158 -1.98 16.70 2.93
N SER A 159 -2.08 15.57 2.24
CA SER A 159 -3.12 14.57 2.47
C SER A 159 -2.81 13.58 3.60
N GLY A 160 -1.53 13.38 3.93
CA GLY A 160 -1.08 12.30 4.79
C GLY A 160 -1.27 10.91 4.17
N LEU A 161 -1.49 10.84 2.84
CA LEU A 161 -1.76 9.62 2.11
C LEU A 161 -0.76 9.43 0.98
N LEU A 162 -0.09 8.27 0.99
CA LEU A 162 0.73 7.80 -0.12
C LEU A 162 -0.09 6.84 -0.97
N HIS A 163 -0.26 7.19 -2.25
CA HIS A 163 -1.02 6.44 -3.24
C HIS A 163 -0.07 5.86 -4.29
N LEU A 164 0.17 4.55 -4.20
CA LEU A 164 0.98 3.84 -5.18
C LEU A 164 0.06 3.11 -6.17
N GLN A 165 0.43 3.14 -7.44
CA GLN A 165 -0.34 2.57 -8.54
C GLN A 165 0.58 1.87 -9.56
N TRP A 166 0.13 0.68 -9.95
CA TRP A 166 0.73 -0.19 -10.95
C TRP A 166 -0.36 -0.49 -11.97
N SER A 167 -0.37 0.26 -13.07
CA SER A 167 -1.31 0.06 -14.18
C SER A 167 -0.80 -0.87 -15.24
#